data_AF-A0ABC8YKP5-F1
#
_entry.id   AF-A0ABC8YKP5-F1
#
_cell.length_a   1.000
_cell.length_b   1.000
_cell.length_c   1.000
_cell.angle_alpha   90.00
_cell.angle_beta   90.00
_cell.angle_gamma   90.00
#
_symmetry.space_group_name_H-M   'P 1'
#
loop_
_entity.id
_entity.type
_entity.pdbx_description
1 polymer ?
#
loop_
_entity_poly.entity_id
_entity_poly.type
_entity_poly.pdbx_seq_one_letter_code
_entity_poly.pdbx_strand_id
1 'polypeptide(L)'
;MMPQHSVSPLPRHGIPLPPPPPLPRPGRHSLPFAAGAPLSSRTPTNATATVRAQGRRRRRRGARLSASETTPRAEAAPSPAEQEQFDWLDHWYAFAPVCDLDPGAPHGKTVLGLAVVAWYDRGAGEWRVFDDACPHRLAPLSEGRIDGKGRLQCVYHGWCFDGAGACQFIPQAPALGPPVHKNSRACVVSYPYVVQNNILWFYPRAEPEYRDVLQRKRPPYVPEIDDPGFVTVYGIRDLPYGGNLTSVRLRHIAMSLFCSISELSDSGFLSVEFFLQERKFAAAGLDNWQKACYVPTSSDDMVIAFRNWFRKFCNNRVGWATPQVDQLPPTPTKDQLMERYWSHVVQCTSCSAALKAMKALEVALQIASVAVIGFLAIAKGTLAISTVQRVVIVSTAVLCFAASRWLANFIQKNFYFQDYIHAYK
;
A
#
# COMPACT_ATOMS: atom_id res chain seq x y z
N MET A 1 -39.55 53.77 -15.99
CA MET A 1 -39.09 52.95 -14.84
C MET A 1 -40.14 51.87 -14.61
N MET A 2 -39.87 50.66 -15.09
CA MET A 2 -40.78 49.51 -14.99
C MET A 2 -40.29 48.54 -13.89
N PRO A 3 -41.21 47.80 -13.24
CA PRO A 3 -40.92 47.06 -12.01
C PRO A 3 -40.15 45.76 -12.28
N GLN A 4 -39.22 45.45 -11.38
CA GLN A 4 -38.42 44.23 -11.39
C GLN A 4 -39.27 43.06 -10.88
N HIS A 5 -39.48 42.04 -11.72
CA HIS A 5 -39.99 40.74 -11.28
C HIS A 5 -38.82 39.87 -10.83
N SER A 6 -38.87 39.48 -9.56
CA SER A 6 -38.00 38.48 -8.92
C SER A 6 -38.31 37.09 -9.50
N VAL A 7 -37.28 36.40 -10.00
CA VAL A 7 -37.36 34.99 -10.42
C VAL A 7 -36.67 34.14 -9.35
N SER A 8 -37.46 33.36 -8.62
CA SER A 8 -36.98 32.32 -7.71
C SER A 8 -36.33 31.16 -8.48
N PRO A 9 -35.18 30.62 -8.05
CA PRO A 9 -34.57 29.46 -8.68
C PRO A 9 -35.26 28.15 -8.25
N LEU A 10 -35.55 27.29 -9.23
CA LEU A 10 -36.08 25.93 -9.09
C LEU A 10 -35.14 25.00 -8.28
N PRO A 11 -35.69 24.00 -7.56
CA PRO A 11 -34.91 23.14 -6.67
C PRO A 11 -34.05 22.14 -7.44
N ARG A 12 -32.75 22.08 -7.08
CA ARG A 12 -31.85 21.00 -7.50
C ARG A 12 -32.21 19.73 -6.73
N HIS A 13 -32.79 18.74 -7.40
CA HIS A 13 -32.84 17.37 -6.90
C HIS A 13 -31.44 16.74 -6.98
N GLY A 14 -30.60 17.02 -5.98
CA GLY A 14 -29.46 16.19 -5.65
C GLY A 14 -29.90 15.16 -4.61
N ILE A 15 -29.79 13.88 -4.93
CA ILE A 15 -29.97 12.80 -3.95
C ILE A 15 -28.78 12.90 -2.97
N PRO A 16 -28.98 13.11 -1.66
CA PRO A 16 -27.90 13.09 -0.69
C PRO A 16 -27.37 11.66 -0.55
N LEU A 17 -26.06 11.48 -0.62
CA LEU A 17 -25.43 10.21 -0.26
C LEU A 17 -25.59 9.98 1.25
N PRO A 18 -25.95 8.76 1.71
CA PRO A 18 -26.04 8.45 3.13
C PRO A 18 -24.64 8.48 3.77
N PRO A 19 -24.53 8.86 5.06
CA PRO A 19 -23.28 8.81 5.79
C PRO A 19 -22.77 7.37 5.91
N PRO A 20 -21.44 7.15 5.95
CA PRO A 20 -20.88 5.82 6.11
C PRO A 20 -21.26 5.21 7.47
N PRO A 21 -21.51 3.89 7.53
CA PRO A 21 -21.82 3.22 8.79
C PRO A 21 -20.60 3.27 9.74
N PRO A 22 -20.83 3.31 11.07
CA PRO A 22 -19.75 3.30 12.04
C PRO A 22 -18.96 1.98 11.97
N LEU A 23 -17.64 2.10 11.98
CA LEU A 23 -16.72 0.95 11.99
C LEU A 23 -16.94 0.09 13.25
N PRO A 24 -17.04 -1.25 13.11
CA PRO A 24 -17.11 -2.13 14.27
C PRO A 24 -15.77 -2.12 15.02
N ARG A 25 -15.86 -1.97 16.35
CA ARG A 25 -14.69 -2.02 17.25
C ARG A 25 -14.09 -3.43 17.23
N PRO A 26 -12.77 -3.61 17.02
CA PRO A 26 -12.15 -4.91 17.22
C PRO A 26 -12.14 -5.23 18.73
N GLY A 27 -12.91 -6.23 19.12
CA GLY A 27 -12.76 -6.87 20.43
C GLY A 27 -11.39 -7.56 20.49
N ARG A 28 -10.57 -7.22 21.48
CA ARG A 28 -9.33 -7.95 21.75
C ARG A 28 -9.68 -9.31 22.34
N HIS A 29 -9.37 -10.37 21.61
CA HIS A 29 -9.12 -11.68 22.21
C HIS A 29 -7.69 -11.68 22.76
N SER A 30 -7.57 -11.73 24.08
CA SER A 30 -6.32 -12.06 24.76
C SER A 30 -5.93 -13.49 24.40
N LEU A 31 -4.76 -13.67 23.79
CA LEU A 31 -4.18 -14.99 23.52
C LEU A 31 -3.84 -15.69 24.86
N PRO A 32 -4.11 -16.99 25.01
CA PRO A 32 -3.83 -17.71 26.25
C PRO A 32 -2.32 -17.98 26.40
N PHE A 33 -1.82 -17.72 27.61
CA PHE A 33 -0.53 -18.15 28.11
C PHE A 33 -0.39 -19.69 28.07
N ALA A 34 0.72 -20.20 27.54
CA ALA A 34 1.17 -21.56 27.79
C ALA A 34 2.47 -21.50 28.62
N ALA A 35 2.48 -22.22 29.74
CA ALA A 35 3.54 -22.21 30.75
C ALA A 35 4.43 -23.47 30.66
N GLY A 36 5.75 -23.28 30.81
CA GLY A 36 6.80 -24.24 31.26
C GLY A 36 7.17 -25.38 30.29
N ALA A 37 8.39 -25.92 30.20
CA ALA A 37 9.72 -25.79 30.85
C ALA A 37 10.68 -26.77 30.08
N PRO A 38 11.91 -27.11 30.53
CA PRO A 38 13.11 -26.32 30.81
C PRO A 38 14.30 -26.63 29.84
N LEU A 39 15.37 -25.84 29.96
CA LEU A 39 16.64 -25.94 29.23
C LEU A 39 17.40 -27.27 29.43
N SER A 40 18.12 -27.70 28.39
CA SER A 40 19.26 -28.62 28.51
C SER A 40 20.50 -28.06 27.82
N SER A 41 21.54 -27.84 28.62
CA SER A 41 22.90 -27.45 28.25
C SER A 41 23.63 -28.53 27.45
N ARG A 42 24.39 -28.16 26.42
CA ARG A 42 25.51 -28.99 25.92
C ARG A 42 26.64 -28.16 25.33
N THR A 43 27.82 -28.40 25.90
CA THR A 43 29.15 -27.84 25.64
C THR A 43 29.74 -28.33 24.30
N PRO A 44 30.62 -27.58 23.61
CA PRO A 44 31.22 -28.01 22.35
C PRO A 44 32.52 -28.78 22.56
N THR A 45 32.76 -29.80 21.74
CA THR A 45 34.07 -30.46 21.58
C THR A 45 34.66 -30.15 20.21
N ASN A 46 35.88 -29.63 20.24
CA ASN A 46 36.74 -29.39 19.07
C ASN A 46 37.07 -30.68 18.31
N ALA A 47 37.10 -30.61 16.99
CA ALA A 47 37.91 -31.51 16.17
C ALA A 47 38.37 -30.79 14.89
N THR A 48 39.68 -30.55 14.85
CA THR A 48 40.46 -30.07 13.71
C THR A 48 40.61 -31.21 12.69
N ALA A 49 40.39 -30.95 11.40
CA ALA A 49 40.96 -31.77 10.34
C ALA A 49 41.19 -30.94 9.07
N THR A 50 42.44 -30.99 8.65
CA THR A 50 43.10 -30.39 7.49
C THR A 50 42.75 -31.11 6.17
N VAL A 51 43.32 -30.62 5.07
CA VAL A 51 43.55 -31.25 3.74
C VAL A 51 42.56 -30.78 2.66
N ARG A 52 42.93 -30.40 1.44
CA ARG A 52 44.16 -30.01 0.73
C ARG A 52 43.68 -29.59 -0.66
N ALA A 53 44.09 -28.43 -1.13
CA ALA A 53 43.75 -27.96 -2.47
C ALA A 53 44.47 -28.81 -3.53
N GLN A 54 43.72 -29.34 -4.49
CA GLN A 54 44.26 -29.75 -5.78
C GLN A 54 43.34 -29.26 -6.90
N GLY A 55 43.86 -28.31 -7.67
CA GLY A 55 43.23 -27.81 -8.87
C GLY A 55 43.25 -28.86 -9.99
N ARG A 56 42.17 -28.87 -10.78
CA ARG A 56 42.18 -29.49 -12.10
C ARG A 56 41.37 -28.64 -13.07
N ARG A 57 42.10 -27.88 -13.91
CA ARG A 57 41.58 -27.27 -15.14
C ARG A 57 40.99 -28.36 -16.03
N ARG A 58 39.76 -28.19 -16.52
CA ARG A 58 39.27 -28.95 -17.67
C ARG A 58 38.41 -28.09 -18.61
N ARG A 59 39.08 -27.64 -19.68
CA ARG A 59 38.65 -27.50 -21.08
C ARG A 59 37.14 -27.39 -21.36
N ARG A 60 36.74 -26.21 -21.84
CA ARG A 60 35.51 -25.96 -22.63
C ARG A 60 35.50 -26.84 -23.88
N ARG A 61 34.42 -27.60 -24.08
CA ARG A 61 33.93 -28.03 -25.40
C ARG A 61 32.44 -27.76 -25.44
N GLY A 62 32.03 -26.93 -26.40
CA GLY A 62 30.64 -26.60 -26.65
C GLY A 62 29.84 -27.82 -27.08
N ALA A 63 28.65 -27.97 -26.51
CA ALA A 63 27.66 -28.93 -26.94
C ALA A 63 26.36 -28.19 -27.27
N ARG A 64 25.86 -28.57 -28.45
CA ARG A 64 24.70 -28.08 -29.20
C ARG A 64 23.42 -28.18 -28.36
N LEU A 65 22.61 -27.11 -28.37
CA LEU A 65 21.29 -27.08 -27.74
C LEU A 65 20.35 -28.06 -28.44
N SER A 66 19.92 -29.10 -27.73
CA SER A 66 18.76 -29.91 -28.08
C SER A 66 17.63 -29.51 -27.13
N ALA A 67 16.52 -29.07 -27.70
CA ALA A 67 15.34 -28.65 -26.95
C ALA A 67 14.75 -29.85 -26.22
N SER A 68 14.84 -29.85 -24.88
CA SER A 68 14.21 -30.85 -24.04
C SER A 68 12.84 -30.35 -23.63
N GLU A 69 11.84 -31.15 -23.97
CA GLU A 69 10.45 -31.08 -23.52
C GLU A 69 10.40 -30.87 -22.00
N THR A 70 9.87 -29.73 -21.54
CA THR A 70 9.88 -29.35 -20.13
C THR A 70 8.71 -30.03 -19.41
N THR A 71 9.02 -31.12 -18.71
CA THR A 71 8.17 -31.69 -17.65
C THR A 71 7.67 -30.57 -16.72
N PRO A 72 6.42 -30.58 -16.22
CA PRO A 72 5.98 -29.63 -15.21
C PRO A 72 6.96 -29.70 -14.04
N ARG A 73 7.56 -28.56 -13.69
CA ARG A 73 8.56 -28.44 -12.60
C ARG A 73 7.85 -28.73 -11.28
N ALA A 74 7.79 -30.01 -10.92
CA ALA A 74 7.04 -30.50 -9.78
C ALA A 74 7.67 -30.02 -8.47
N GLU A 75 6.80 -29.54 -7.59
CA GLU A 75 7.12 -29.11 -6.23
C GLU A 75 7.53 -30.34 -5.39
N ALA A 76 8.71 -30.30 -4.76
CA ALA A 76 9.15 -31.36 -3.87
C ALA A 76 8.29 -31.33 -2.58
N ALA A 77 7.70 -32.45 -2.23
CA ALA A 77 6.96 -32.59 -0.97
C ALA A 77 7.91 -32.36 0.23
N PRO A 78 7.49 -31.61 1.27
CA PRO A 78 8.35 -31.37 2.43
C PRO A 78 8.57 -32.67 3.23
N SER A 79 9.83 -32.96 3.58
CA SER A 79 10.19 -34.03 4.50
C SER A 79 9.87 -33.64 5.95
N PRO A 80 9.61 -34.60 6.86
CA PRO A 80 9.14 -34.33 8.22
C PRO A 80 10.28 -33.94 9.19
N ALA A 81 11.21 -33.10 8.74
CA ALA A 81 12.15 -32.44 9.65
C ALA A 81 11.37 -31.38 10.47
N GLU A 82 11.69 -31.27 11.75
CA GLU A 82 11.09 -30.36 12.75
C GLU A 82 10.65 -29.04 12.11
N GLN A 83 9.33 -28.79 12.13
CA GLN A 83 8.69 -27.70 11.41
C GLN A 83 9.08 -26.35 12.04
N GLU A 84 10.20 -25.79 11.60
CA GLU A 84 10.61 -24.42 11.92
C GLU A 84 9.53 -23.46 11.40
N GLN A 85 8.75 -22.87 12.31
CA GLN A 85 7.69 -21.94 11.97
C GLN A 85 8.24 -20.51 11.96
N PHE A 86 7.84 -19.69 10.98
CA PHE A 86 8.30 -18.30 10.89
C PHE A 86 7.67 -17.45 12.00
N ASP A 87 8.51 -16.95 12.90
CA ASP A 87 8.09 -15.98 13.91
C ASP A 87 8.12 -14.56 13.36
N TRP A 88 6.93 -14.07 13.05
CA TRP A 88 6.67 -12.73 12.56
C TRP A 88 7.04 -11.60 13.52
N LEU A 89 7.09 -11.85 14.83
CA LEU A 89 7.44 -10.81 15.81
C LEU A 89 8.95 -10.80 16.12
N ASP A 90 9.67 -11.85 15.74
CA ASP A 90 11.12 -11.95 15.98
C ASP A 90 11.93 -11.27 14.86
N HIS A 91 11.55 -10.09 14.39
CA HIS A 91 12.24 -9.37 13.31
C HIS A 91 12.20 -7.86 13.49
N TRP A 92 13.19 -7.16 12.93
CA TRP A 92 13.19 -5.70 12.86
C TRP A 92 12.28 -5.21 11.73
N TYR A 93 11.42 -4.25 12.03
CA TYR A 93 10.52 -3.63 11.07
C TYR A 93 10.82 -2.14 10.94
N ALA A 94 10.92 -1.67 9.70
CA ALA A 94 11.06 -0.25 9.42
C ALA A 94 9.75 0.47 9.79
N PHE A 95 9.86 1.49 10.63
CA PHE A 95 8.76 2.36 11.00
C PHE A 95 8.57 3.47 9.95
N ALA A 96 9.63 4.23 9.69
CA ALA A 96 9.67 5.31 8.70
C ALA A 96 11.12 5.77 8.45
N PRO A 97 11.41 6.38 7.29
CA PRO A 97 12.57 7.25 7.13
C PRO A 97 12.53 8.38 8.17
N VAL A 98 13.67 8.72 8.76
CA VAL A 98 13.76 9.79 9.77
C VAL A 98 13.39 11.16 9.19
N CYS A 99 13.65 11.38 7.90
CA CYS A 99 13.28 12.62 7.21
C CYS A 99 11.77 12.85 7.11
N ASP A 100 10.96 11.80 7.24
CA ASP A 100 9.49 11.88 7.18
C ASP A 100 8.88 12.08 8.58
N LEU A 101 9.70 12.06 9.63
CA LEU A 101 9.26 12.20 11.01
C LEU A 101 9.57 13.60 11.54
N ASP A 102 8.54 14.30 11.99
CA ASP A 102 8.67 15.57 12.71
C ASP A 102 9.00 15.34 14.20
N PRO A 103 10.17 15.76 14.71
CA PRO A 103 10.52 15.65 16.14
C PRO A 103 9.61 16.46 17.08
N GLY A 104 8.79 17.37 16.55
CA GLY A 104 7.80 18.15 17.29
C GLY A 104 6.50 17.40 17.61
N ALA A 105 6.23 16.28 16.93
CA ALA A 105 4.96 15.57 17.00
C ALA A 105 5.15 14.05 17.18
N PRO A 106 4.23 13.36 17.87
CA PRO A 106 4.16 11.91 17.82
C PRO A 106 3.55 11.43 16.49
N HIS A 107 4.03 10.30 15.97
CA HIS A 107 3.63 9.71 14.70
C HIS A 107 3.07 8.31 14.93
N GLY A 108 1.78 8.08 14.62
CA GLY A 108 1.13 6.78 14.77
C GLY A 108 1.19 5.96 13.48
N LYS A 109 1.44 4.65 13.60
CA LYS A 109 1.35 3.68 12.50
C LYS A 109 0.80 2.34 12.99
N THR A 110 0.21 1.58 12.08
CA THR A 110 -0.10 0.16 12.33
C THR A 110 0.91 -0.70 11.61
N VAL A 111 1.69 -1.51 12.34
CA VAL A 111 2.71 -2.40 11.78
C VAL A 111 2.42 -3.80 12.28
N LEU A 112 2.22 -4.76 11.37
CA LEU A 112 1.78 -6.14 11.71
C LEU A 112 0.49 -6.19 12.55
N GLY A 113 -0.42 -5.23 12.36
CA GLY A 113 -1.63 -5.11 13.20
C GLY A 113 -1.40 -4.52 14.59
N LEU A 114 -0.15 -4.19 14.96
CA LEU A 114 0.18 -3.48 16.18
C LEU A 114 0.08 -1.97 15.95
N ALA A 115 -0.74 -1.29 16.76
CA ALA A 115 -0.78 0.18 16.77
C ALA A 115 0.41 0.69 17.59
N VAL A 116 1.34 1.36 16.92
CA VAL A 116 2.61 1.84 17.48
C VAL A 116 2.78 3.34 17.22
N VAL A 117 3.41 4.03 18.15
CA VAL A 117 3.70 5.46 18.06
C VAL A 117 5.20 5.71 18.16
N ALA A 118 5.76 6.39 17.17
CA ALA A 118 7.11 6.94 17.24
C ALA A 118 7.07 8.40 17.71
N TRP A 119 7.93 8.78 18.62
CA TRP A 119 8.01 10.15 19.11
C TRP A 119 9.45 10.51 19.50
N TYR A 120 9.78 11.79 19.46
CA TYR A 120 11.14 12.24 19.77
C TYR A 120 11.24 12.67 21.24
N ASP A 121 12.02 11.93 22.01
CA ASP A 121 12.34 12.25 23.40
C ASP A 121 13.39 13.35 23.44
N ARG A 122 12.92 14.59 23.64
CA ARG A 122 13.80 15.77 23.68
C ARG A 122 14.75 15.74 24.88
N GLY A 123 14.42 15.01 25.95
CA GLY A 123 15.29 14.87 27.11
C GLY A 123 16.50 13.98 26.80
N ALA A 124 16.28 12.91 26.01
CA ALA A 124 17.33 11.99 25.59
C ALA A 124 18.01 12.37 24.25
N GLY A 125 17.35 13.16 23.41
CA GLY A 125 17.82 13.46 22.05
C GLY A 125 17.62 12.30 21.07
N GLU A 126 16.67 11.41 21.32
CA GLU A 126 16.48 10.18 20.55
C GLU A 126 15.01 9.89 20.23
N TRP A 127 14.77 9.16 19.14
CA TRP A 127 13.45 8.58 18.86
C TRP A 127 13.10 7.48 19.85
N ARG A 128 11.81 7.31 20.15
CA ARG A 128 11.24 6.26 20.98
C ARG A 128 10.05 5.65 20.26
N VAL A 129 9.76 4.37 20.50
CA VAL A 129 8.62 3.66 19.88
C VAL A 129 7.82 2.96 20.97
N PHE A 130 6.56 3.35 21.15
CA PHE A 130 5.65 2.82 22.16
C PHE A 130 4.42 2.16 21.53
N ASP A 131 3.66 1.43 22.34
CA ASP A 131 2.25 1.16 22.03
C ASP A 131 1.51 2.48 21.82
N ASP A 132 0.71 2.57 20.77
CA ASP A 132 -0.16 3.72 20.52
C ASP A 132 -1.47 3.65 21.32
N ALA A 133 -1.34 3.40 22.63
CA ALA A 133 -2.47 3.27 23.53
C ALA A 133 -2.08 3.72 24.94
N CYS A 134 -2.70 4.79 25.42
CA CYS A 134 -2.52 5.27 26.78
C CYS A 134 -3.04 4.22 27.79
N PRO A 135 -2.25 3.79 28.79
CA PRO A 135 -2.66 2.76 29.75
C PRO A 135 -3.85 3.17 30.63
N HIS A 136 -4.19 4.46 30.67
CA HIS A 136 -5.34 4.95 31.42
C HIS A 136 -6.69 4.55 30.78
N ARG A 137 -6.91 4.91 29.50
CA ARG A 137 -8.19 4.68 28.79
C ARG A 137 -8.03 4.37 27.30
N LEU A 138 -6.85 3.89 26.90
CA LEU A 138 -6.51 3.46 25.54
C LEU A 138 -6.64 4.55 24.48
N ALA A 139 -6.59 5.82 24.88
CA ALA A 139 -6.52 6.91 23.92
C ALA A 139 -5.21 6.81 23.11
N PRO A 140 -5.25 7.05 21.79
CA PRO A 140 -4.05 7.05 20.96
C PRO A 140 -3.09 8.12 21.46
N LEU A 141 -1.84 7.73 21.66
CA LEU A 141 -0.76 8.62 22.08
C LEU A 141 -0.19 9.41 20.89
N SER A 142 -0.37 8.90 19.67
CA SER A 142 -0.10 9.56 18.40
C SER A 142 -0.92 10.83 18.17
N GLU A 143 -2.11 10.93 18.79
CA GLU A 143 -2.91 12.17 18.81
C GLU A 143 -2.47 13.14 19.90
N GLY A 144 -1.43 12.77 20.67
CA GLY A 144 -0.87 13.55 21.77
C GLY A 144 0.07 14.65 21.31
N ARG A 145 1.00 15.02 22.21
CA ARG A 145 2.02 16.04 21.94
C ARG A 145 3.27 15.80 22.77
N ILE A 146 4.36 16.44 22.39
CA ILE A 146 5.55 16.55 23.23
C ILE A 146 5.35 17.73 24.20
N ASP A 147 5.36 17.48 25.51
CA ASP A 147 5.19 18.52 26.51
C ASP A 147 6.41 19.44 26.62
N GLY A 148 6.28 20.55 27.36
CA GLY A 148 7.38 21.51 27.56
C GLY A 148 8.60 20.95 28.30
N LYS A 149 8.49 19.73 28.88
CA LYS A 149 9.58 19.00 29.53
C LYS A 149 10.16 17.91 28.62
N GLY A 150 9.71 17.81 27.37
CA GLY A 150 10.19 16.82 26.41
C GLY A 150 9.58 15.44 26.54
N ARG A 151 8.46 15.27 27.26
CA ARG A 151 7.79 13.98 27.48
C ARG A 151 6.62 13.79 26.53
N LEU A 152 6.26 12.54 26.25
CA LEU A 152 5.05 12.23 25.51
C LEU A 152 3.82 12.44 26.37
N GLN A 153 2.94 13.37 25.98
CA GLN A 153 1.72 13.71 26.69
C GLN A 153 0.49 13.22 25.94
N CYS A 154 -0.32 12.40 26.60
CA CYS A 154 -1.58 11.89 26.07
C CYS A 154 -2.59 13.02 25.84
N VAL A 155 -3.27 13.01 24.68
CA VAL A 155 -4.29 13.99 24.30
C VAL A 155 -5.48 14.04 25.26
N TYR A 156 -5.83 12.90 25.85
CA TYR A 156 -7.11 12.78 26.55
C TYR A 156 -7.08 13.43 27.94
N HIS A 157 -6.21 12.96 28.83
CA HIS A 157 -6.12 13.45 30.21
C HIS A 157 -4.74 14.02 30.54
N GLY A 158 -3.86 14.18 29.55
CA GLY A 158 -2.57 14.84 29.75
C GLY A 158 -1.56 14.04 30.58
N TRP A 159 -1.74 12.72 30.72
CA TRP A 159 -0.74 11.85 31.33
C TRP A 159 0.56 11.93 30.52
N CYS A 160 1.70 12.13 31.20
CA CYS A 160 3.00 12.27 30.56
C CYS A 160 3.89 11.05 30.83
N PHE A 161 4.57 10.58 29.79
CA PHE A 161 5.47 9.42 29.82
C PHE A 161 6.89 9.81 29.42
N ASP A 162 7.89 9.26 30.10
CA ASP A 162 9.29 9.38 29.67
C ASP A 162 9.65 8.39 28.55
N GLY A 163 10.89 8.43 28.05
CA GLY A 163 11.40 7.54 27.02
C GLY A 163 11.46 6.04 27.37
N ALA A 164 11.37 5.69 28.66
CA ALA A 164 11.26 4.30 29.11
C ALA A 164 9.80 3.81 29.18
N GLY A 165 8.84 4.70 28.94
CA GLY A 165 7.41 4.46 29.04
C GLY A 165 6.85 4.64 30.46
N ALA A 166 7.66 5.08 31.43
CA ALA A 166 7.19 5.28 32.79
C ALA A 166 6.32 6.55 32.88
N CYS A 167 5.21 6.47 33.61
CA CYS A 167 4.35 7.62 33.84
C CYS A 167 5.03 8.58 34.82
N GLN A 168 5.33 9.79 34.33
CA GLN A 168 6.03 10.81 35.11
C GLN A 168 5.09 11.87 35.68
N PHE A 169 3.90 12.03 35.10
CA PHE A 169 2.95 13.04 35.56
C PHE A 169 1.52 12.70 35.19
N ILE A 170 0.63 12.86 36.17
CA ILE A 170 -0.81 12.69 36.02
C ILE A 170 -1.45 14.00 36.51
N PRO A 171 -1.97 14.85 35.62
CA PRO A 171 -2.50 16.17 36.00
C PRO A 171 -3.62 16.11 37.04
N GLN A 172 -4.41 15.02 37.03
CA GLN A 172 -5.55 14.84 37.93
C GLN A 172 -5.17 14.24 39.30
N ALA A 173 -3.92 13.79 39.48
CA ALA A 173 -3.49 13.22 40.75
C ALA A 173 -3.14 14.35 41.74
N PRO A 174 -3.69 14.33 42.97
CA PRO A 174 -3.38 15.35 43.96
C PRO A 174 -1.90 15.29 44.36
N ALA A 175 -1.26 16.45 44.51
CA ALA A 175 0.17 16.54 44.82
C ALA A 175 0.58 15.86 46.14
N LEU A 176 -0.33 15.84 47.13
CA LEU A 176 -0.13 15.20 48.44
C LEU A 176 -0.76 13.78 48.52
N GLY A 177 -1.27 13.24 47.40
CA GLY A 177 -1.85 11.90 47.36
C GLY A 177 -0.82 10.79 47.18
N PRO A 178 -1.26 9.52 47.17
CA PRO A 178 -0.41 8.39 46.84
C PRO A 178 0.25 8.58 45.45
N PRO A 179 1.50 8.15 45.25
CA PRO A 179 2.23 8.35 44.00
C PRO A 179 1.77 7.37 42.91
N VAL A 180 0.52 7.52 42.45
CA VAL A 180 -0.15 6.62 41.50
C VAL A 180 0.56 6.49 40.16
N HIS A 181 1.37 7.49 39.78
CA HIS A 181 2.21 7.48 38.59
C HIS A 181 3.34 6.43 38.66
N LYS A 182 3.74 5.97 39.86
CA LYS A 182 4.77 4.94 40.05
C LYS A 182 4.25 3.50 39.89
N ASN A 183 2.95 3.31 39.71
CA ASN A 183 2.38 1.99 39.49
C ASN A 183 2.84 1.45 38.13
N SER A 184 3.27 0.19 38.05
CA SER A 184 3.67 -0.43 36.77
C SER A 184 2.54 -0.45 35.74
N ARG A 185 1.28 -0.47 36.19
CA ARG A 185 0.09 -0.36 35.33
C ARG A 185 -0.12 1.03 34.73
N ALA A 186 0.57 2.05 35.25
CA ALA A 186 0.57 3.38 34.69
C ALA A 186 1.60 3.53 33.56
N CYS A 187 2.51 2.58 33.37
CA CYS A 187 3.51 2.63 32.31
C CYS A 187 2.93 2.23 30.95
N VAL A 188 3.38 2.89 29.89
CA VAL A 188 3.14 2.47 28.51
C VAL A 188 4.21 1.46 28.08
N VAL A 189 3.83 0.52 27.21
CA VAL A 189 4.74 -0.46 26.65
C VAL A 189 5.71 0.23 25.69
N SER A 190 7.01 -0.04 25.85
CA SER A 190 8.09 0.52 25.04
C SER A 190 8.82 -0.59 24.29
N TYR A 191 9.03 -0.39 22.99
CA TYR A 191 9.68 -1.35 22.10
C TYR A 191 11.17 -1.03 21.92
N PRO A 192 12.03 -2.05 21.74
CA PRO A 192 13.38 -1.84 21.25
C PRO A 192 13.34 -1.12 19.90
N TYR A 193 14.24 -0.15 19.72
CA TYR A 193 14.31 0.67 18.52
C TYR A 193 15.77 0.92 18.15
N VAL A 194 16.01 1.31 16.89
CA VAL A 194 17.30 1.84 16.44
C VAL A 194 17.09 2.71 15.21
N VAL A 195 17.87 3.79 15.09
CA VAL A 195 18.01 4.51 13.83
C VAL A 195 19.23 3.94 13.09
N GLN A 196 19.01 3.36 11.92
CA GLN A 196 20.07 2.80 11.07
C GLN A 196 19.75 3.12 9.60
N ASN A 197 20.75 3.55 8.83
CA ASN A 197 20.58 3.97 7.42
C ASN A 197 19.45 5.02 7.25
N ASN A 198 19.41 6.02 8.15
CA ASN A 198 18.35 7.05 8.27
C ASN A 198 16.91 6.53 8.31
N ILE A 199 16.71 5.29 8.76
CA ILE A 199 15.40 4.67 8.97
C ILE A 199 15.26 4.41 10.46
N LEU A 200 14.10 4.77 11.03
CA LEU A 200 13.71 4.33 12.36
C LEU A 200 13.18 2.90 12.26
N TRP A 201 13.84 1.98 12.96
CA TRP A 201 13.45 0.59 13.09
C TRP A 201 12.91 0.32 14.48
N PHE A 202 11.97 -0.62 14.60
CA PHE A 202 11.54 -1.14 15.89
C PHE A 202 11.41 -2.66 15.87
N TYR A 203 11.49 -3.26 17.05
CA TYR A 203 11.33 -4.68 17.27
C TYR A 203 10.00 -4.94 17.99
N PRO A 204 9.06 -5.71 17.44
CA PRO A 204 7.70 -5.85 17.96
C PRO A 204 7.61 -6.87 19.12
N ARG A 205 8.61 -6.85 20.02
CA ARG A 205 8.66 -7.59 21.29
C ARG A 205 9.19 -6.66 22.38
N ALA A 206 8.37 -6.41 23.39
CA ALA A 206 8.64 -5.43 24.45
C ALA A 206 9.05 -6.09 25.77
N GLU A 207 9.07 -7.42 25.81
CA GLU A 207 9.45 -8.19 26.99
C GLU A 207 10.89 -7.86 27.40
N PRO A 208 11.22 -7.89 28.71
CA PRO A 208 12.55 -7.50 29.20
C PRO A 208 13.71 -8.24 28.54
N GLU A 209 13.47 -9.49 28.12
CA GLU A 209 14.44 -10.35 27.43
C GLU A 209 14.80 -9.88 26.01
N TYR A 210 14.07 -8.93 25.42
CA TYR A 210 14.38 -8.35 24.10
C TYR A 210 15.00 -6.95 24.18
N ARG A 211 15.26 -6.42 25.38
CA ARG A 211 15.86 -5.09 25.55
C ARG A 211 17.24 -4.95 24.90
N ASP A 212 18.01 -6.03 24.88
CA ASP A 212 19.34 -6.12 24.29
C ASP A 212 19.32 -6.69 22.87
N VAL A 213 18.15 -6.83 22.23
CA VAL A 213 18.01 -7.49 20.92
C VAL A 213 18.94 -6.88 19.88
N LEU A 214 19.20 -5.57 19.93
CA LEU A 214 20.14 -4.89 19.01
C LEU A 214 21.58 -5.40 19.08
N GLN A 215 22.02 -5.95 20.23
CA GLN A 215 23.33 -6.56 20.39
C GLN A 215 23.40 -7.96 19.77
N ARG A 216 22.27 -8.67 19.75
CA ARG A 216 22.16 -10.05 19.23
C ARG A 216 21.79 -10.10 17.76
N LYS A 217 20.90 -9.22 17.33
CA LYS A 217 20.28 -9.17 16.00
C LYS A 217 20.08 -7.70 15.62
N ARG A 218 20.73 -7.24 14.56
CA ARG A 218 20.55 -5.89 14.01
C ARG A 218 19.60 -5.88 12.83
N PRO A 219 18.94 -4.75 12.51
CA PRO A 219 18.23 -4.61 11.25
C PRO A 219 19.19 -4.74 10.06
N PRO A 220 18.68 -5.07 8.86
CA PRO A 220 19.48 -5.11 7.65
C PRO A 220 20.27 -3.81 7.44
N TYR A 221 21.57 -3.94 7.15
CA TYR A 221 22.46 -2.80 6.92
C TYR A 221 22.89 -2.77 5.46
N VAL A 222 22.78 -1.60 4.83
CA VAL A 222 23.18 -1.37 3.44
C VAL A 222 24.27 -0.29 3.45
N PRO A 223 25.55 -0.64 3.29
CA PRO A 223 26.67 0.30 3.37
C PRO A 223 26.54 1.49 2.41
N GLU A 224 25.99 1.26 1.22
CA GLU A 224 25.83 2.25 0.16
C GLU A 224 24.89 3.40 0.56
N ILE A 225 24.00 3.19 1.54
CA ILE A 225 23.10 4.25 2.03
C ILE A 225 23.87 5.30 2.86
N ASP A 226 24.91 4.87 3.57
CA ASP A 226 25.73 5.74 4.43
C ASP A 226 26.96 6.29 3.70
N ASP A 227 27.22 5.83 2.46
CA ASP A 227 28.31 6.31 1.63
C ASP A 227 27.93 7.65 0.95
N PRO A 228 28.65 8.76 1.22
CA PRO A 228 28.38 10.06 0.62
C PRO A 228 28.56 10.10 -0.91
N GLY A 229 29.19 9.07 -1.50
CA GLY A 229 29.28 8.88 -2.95
C GLY A 229 27.96 8.48 -3.62
N PHE A 230 26.94 8.09 -2.84
CA PHE A 230 25.62 7.70 -3.33
C PHE A 230 24.56 8.75 -3.00
N VAL A 231 23.61 8.91 -3.92
CA VAL A 231 22.39 9.70 -3.67
C VAL A 231 21.28 8.75 -3.26
N THR A 232 20.83 8.88 -2.02
CA THR A 232 19.74 8.06 -1.47
C THR A 232 18.46 8.86 -1.42
N VAL A 233 17.38 8.29 -1.95
CA VAL A 233 16.02 8.84 -1.87
C VAL A 233 15.17 7.95 -1.00
N TYR A 234 14.52 8.54 0.00
CA TYR A 234 13.59 7.85 0.87
C TYR A 234 12.15 8.12 0.44
N GLY A 235 11.27 7.16 0.65
CA GLY A 235 9.85 7.34 0.42
C GLY A 235 9.03 6.25 1.07
N ILE A 236 7.88 6.63 1.61
CA ILE A 236 6.84 5.69 2.05
C ILE A 236 5.77 5.66 0.98
N ARG A 237 5.34 4.46 0.60
CA ARG A 237 4.22 4.26 -0.31
C ARG A 237 3.20 3.33 0.33
N ASP A 238 2.03 3.87 0.62
CA ASP A 238 0.89 3.05 0.96
C ASP A 238 0.38 2.37 -0.30
N LEU A 239 0.41 1.05 -0.27
CA LEU A 239 -0.15 0.23 -1.33
C LEU A 239 -1.44 -0.38 -0.75
N PRO A 240 -2.62 0.06 -1.21
CA PRO A 240 -3.92 -0.35 -0.67
C PRO A 240 -4.22 -1.81 -1.06
N TYR A 241 -3.52 -2.73 -0.42
CA TYR A 241 -3.79 -4.15 -0.48
C TYR A 241 -4.75 -4.50 0.66
N GLY A 242 -5.76 -5.33 0.38
CA GLY A 242 -6.67 -5.81 1.43
C GLY A 242 -5.90 -6.57 2.51
N GLY A 243 -6.35 -6.49 3.77
CA GLY A 243 -5.72 -7.15 4.94
C GLY A 243 -5.64 -8.68 4.86
N ASN A 244 -6.13 -9.28 3.78
CA ASN A 244 -5.94 -10.67 3.43
C ASN A 244 -4.57 -10.85 2.82
N LEU A 245 -3.53 -11.02 3.63
CA LEU A 245 -2.22 -11.41 3.11
C LEU A 245 -2.27 -12.89 2.73
N THR A 246 -2.86 -13.21 1.58
CA THR A 246 -2.62 -14.52 0.96
C THR A 246 -1.30 -14.47 0.18
N SER A 247 -0.47 -15.50 0.40
CA SER A 247 0.73 -16.04 -0.30
C SER A 247 1.26 -15.46 -1.63
N VAL A 248 0.53 -14.63 -2.36
CA VAL A 248 0.90 -14.01 -3.63
C VAL A 248 1.47 -12.61 -3.40
N ARG A 249 1.03 -11.96 -2.31
CA ARG A 249 1.20 -10.52 -2.05
C ARG A 249 2.57 -10.11 -1.48
N LEU A 250 3.27 -11.00 -0.78
CA LEU A 250 4.61 -10.72 -0.23
C LEU A 250 5.69 -10.58 -1.32
N ARG A 251 5.42 -11.04 -2.55
CA ARG A 251 6.38 -10.96 -3.65
C ARG A 251 6.66 -9.53 -4.10
N HIS A 252 5.67 -8.63 -4.06
CA HIS A 252 5.89 -7.21 -4.40
C HIS A 252 6.60 -6.47 -3.28
N ILE A 253 6.34 -6.79 -2.01
CA ILE A 253 7.08 -6.19 -0.88
C ILE A 253 8.55 -6.62 -0.91
N ALA A 254 8.84 -7.90 -1.19
CA ALA A 254 10.21 -8.41 -1.31
C ALA A 254 10.93 -7.92 -2.59
N MET A 255 10.22 -7.79 -3.71
CA MET A 255 10.81 -7.28 -4.97
C MET A 255 10.99 -5.76 -4.94
N SER A 256 10.10 -5.00 -4.30
CA SER A 256 10.25 -3.54 -4.11
C SER A 256 11.38 -3.19 -3.15
N LEU A 257 11.78 -4.09 -2.24
CA LEU A 257 13.01 -3.92 -1.46
C LEU A 257 14.30 -4.10 -2.28
N PHE A 258 14.23 -4.70 -3.48
CA PHE A 258 15.40 -5.03 -4.30
C PHE A 258 15.44 -4.36 -5.67
N CYS A 259 14.35 -3.76 -6.15
CA CYS A 259 14.26 -3.24 -7.52
C CYS A 259 13.92 -1.75 -7.52
N SER A 260 14.90 -0.94 -7.92
CA SER A 260 14.70 0.43 -8.39
C SER A 260 13.79 0.36 -9.63
N ILE A 261 12.50 0.65 -9.45
CA ILE A 261 11.55 0.75 -10.57
C ILE A 261 10.95 2.15 -10.54
N SER A 262 11.49 2.98 -11.43
CA SER A 262 10.91 4.21 -11.95
C SER A 262 9.45 4.00 -12.37
N GLU A 263 8.59 4.93 -11.95
CA GLU A 263 7.25 5.21 -12.49
C GLU A 263 6.26 4.03 -12.55
N LEU A 264 5.74 3.64 -11.40
CA LEU A 264 4.43 2.98 -11.31
C LEU A 264 3.39 4.01 -10.86
N SER A 265 2.89 4.84 -11.76
CA SER A 265 1.81 5.81 -11.50
C SER A 265 0.41 5.17 -11.47
N ASP A 266 0.24 3.94 -11.98
CA ASP A 266 -1.06 3.27 -12.05
C ASP A 266 -1.35 2.39 -10.81
N SER A 267 -1.44 3.03 -9.65
CA SER A 267 -1.76 2.36 -8.37
C SER A 267 -3.15 1.70 -8.33
N GLY A 268 -4.12 2.24 -9.10
CA GLY A 268 -5.49 1.72 -9.14
C GLY A 268 -5.63 0.40 -9.89
N PHE A 269 -5.06 0.27 -11.09
CA PHE A 269 -5.22 -0.92 -11.94
C PHE A 269 -4.62 -2.17 -11.30
N LEU A 270 -3.41 -2.04 -10.74
CA LEU A 270 -2.73 -3.11 -10.02
C LEU A 270 -3.58 -3.63 -8.85
N SER A 271 -4.20 -2.74 -8.07
CA SER A 271 -5.02 -3.15 -6.91
C SER A 271 -6.19 -4.08 -7.29
N VAL A 272 -6.84 -3.83 -8.42
CA VAL A 272 -8.03 -4.58 -8.86
C VAL A 272 -7.68 -5.97 -9.37
N GLU A 273 -6.62 -6.09 -10.19
CA GLU A 273 -6.16 -7.37 -10.70
C GLU A 273 -5.77 -8.32 -9.55
N PHE A 274 -5.16 -7.78 -8.49
CA PHE A 274 -4.83 -8.56 -7.30
C PHE A 274 -6.06 -9.05 -6.54
N PHE A 275 -7.12 -8.25 -6.38
CA PHE A 275 -8.35 -8.70 -5.72
C PHE A 275 -9.01 -9.86 -6.46
N LEU A 276 -9.02 -9.80 -7.80
CA LEU A 276 -9.48 -10.89 -8.65
C LEU A 276 -8.66 -12.17 -8.46
N GLN A 277 -7.34 -12.02 -8.40
CA GLN A 277 -6.43 -13.15 -8.20
C GLN A 277 -6.67 -13.81 -6.84
N GLU A 278 -6.89 -13.03 -5.78
CA GLU A 278 -7.20 -13.56 -4.45
C GLU A 278 -8.49 -14.36 -4.39
N ARG A 279 -9.55 -13.88 -5.04
CA ARG A 279 -10.82 -14.63 -5.09
C ARG A 279 -10.62 -15.98 -5.77
N LYS A 280 -9.82 -16.02 -6.84
CA LYS A 280 -9.49 -17.27 -7.54
C LYS A 280 -8.64 -18.21 -6.69
N PHE A 281 -7.67 -17.69 -5.93
CA PHE A 281 -6.87 -18.51 -5.01
C PHE A 281 -7.68 -19.02 -3.81
N ALA A 282 -8.56 -18.19 -3.26
CA ALA A 282 -9.47 -18.62 -2.20
C ALA A 282 -10.41 -19.73 -2.70
N ALA A 283 -10.93 -19.62 -3.92
CA ALA A 283 -11.78 -20.64 -4.54
C ALA A 283 -11.04 -21.95 -4.88
N ALA A 284 -9.78 -21.86 -5.35
CA ALA A 284 -8.97 -23.03 -5.67
C ALA A 284 -8.39 -23.75 -4.43
N GLY A 285 -8.37 -23.06 -3.28
CA GLY A 285 -7.67 -23.49 -2.06
C GLY A 285 -6.20 -23.05 -2.07
N LEU A 286 -5.72 -22.56 -0.91
CA LEU A 286 -4.38 -21.98 -0.75
C LEU A 286 -3.24 -22.95 -1.13
N ASP A 287 -3.45 -24.25 -0.92
CA ASP A 287 -2.47 -25.29 -1.20
C ASP A 287 -2.39 -25.69 -2.68
N ASN A 288 -3.40 -25.32 -3.47
CA ASN A 288 -3.58 -25.70 -4.87
C ASN A 288 -3.52 -24.49 -5.83
N TRP A 289 -2.76 -23.46 -5.46
CA TRP A 289 -2.69 -22.20 -6.22
C TRP A 289 -2.27 -22.35 -7.69
N GLN A 290 -1.50 -23.39 -8.03
CA GLN A 290 -1.11 -23.71 -9.41
C GLN A 290 -2.33 -24.05 -10.31
N LYS A 291 -3.46 -24.47 -9.71
CA LYS A 291 -4.73 -24.65 -10.44
C LYS A 291 -5.38 -23.30 -10.80
N ALA A 292 -5.08 -22.25 -10.04
CA ALA A 292 -5.62 -20.92 -10.28
C ALA A 292 -4.73 -20.06 -11.19
N CYS A 293 -3.41 -20.32 -11.25
CA CYS A 293 -2.47 -19.57 -12.09
C CYS A 293 -1.41 -20.48 -12.72
N TYR A 294 -1.22 -20.33 -14.02
CA TYR A 294 -0.16 -20.98 -14.79
C TYR A 294 1.08 -20.09 -14.83
N VAL A 295 2.23 -20.63 -14.40
CA VAL A 295 3.51 -19.91 -14.27
C VAL A 295 4.62 -20.64 -15.04
N PRO A 296 4.69 -20.49 -16.38
CA PRO A 296 5.49 -21.37 -17.23
C PRO A 296 6.95 -20.97 -17.38
N THR A 297 7.33 -19.76 -16.96
CA THR A 297 8.62 -19.17 -17.34
C THR A 297 9.63 -19.16 -16.20
N SER A 298 10.92 -19.05 -16.52
CA SER A 298 11.97 -18.88 -15.50
C SER A 298 11.83 -17.57 -14.73
N SER A 299 11.16 -16.55 -15.28
CA SER A 299 10.80 -15.31 -14.57
C SER A 299 9.86 -15.58 -13.38
N ASP A 300 9.17 -16.72 -13.39
CA ASP A 300 8.26 -17.14 -12.32
C ASP A 300 8.97 -17.92 -11.19
N ASP A 301 10.26 -18.24 -11.31
CA ASP A 301 11.00 -19.02 -10.31
C ASP A 301 10.94 -18.37 -8.91
N MET A 302 11.04 -17.04 -8.88
CA MET A 302 10.75 -16.18 -7.72
C MET A 302 9.43 -16.51 -6.98
N VAL A 303 8.39 -16.87 -7.75
CA VAL A 303 6.98 -16.95 -7.30
C VAL A 303 6.90 -18.29 -6.61
N ILE A 304 7.36 -19.31 -7.32
CA ILE A 304 7.39 -20.67 -6.87
C ILE A 304 8.23 -20.75 -5.59
N ALA A 305 9.45 -20.19 -5.58
CA ALA A 305 10.31 -20.19 -4.40
C ALA A 305 9.66 -19.51 -3.18
N PHE A 306 9.12 -18.30 -3.36
CA PHE A 306 8.45 -17.58 -2.28
C PHE A 306 7.22 -18.35 -1.76
N ARG A 307 6.40 -18.89 -2.65
CA ARG A 307 5.17 -19.62 -2.25
C ARG A 307 5.49 -20.92 -1.53
N ASN A 308 6.52 -21.63 -1.95
CA ASN A 308 6.98 -22.84 -1.28
C ASN A 308 7.51 -22.50 0.12
N TRP A 309 8.27 -21.41 0.25
CA TRP A 309 8.72 -20.90 1.54
C TRP A 309 7.53 -20.53 2.44
N PHE A 310 6.58 -19.74 1.93
CA PHE A 310 5.42 -19.29 2.68
C PHE A 310 4.50 -20.44 3.13
N ARG A 311 4.37 -21.48 2.28
CA ARG A 311 3.69 -22.73 2.65
C ARG A 311 4.43 -23.43 3.78
N LYS A 312 5.75 -23.63 3.62
CA LYS A 312 6.58 -24.39 4.55
C LYS A 312 6.68 -23.73 5.94
N PHE A 313 6.97 -22.43 5.98
CA PHE A 313 7.30 -21.74 7.23
C PHE A 313 6.11 -20.98 7.83
N CYS A 314 5.13 -20.59 7.01
CA CYS A 314 4.00 -19.78 7.46
C CYS A 314 2.65 -20.50 7.38
N ASN A 315 2.59 -21.77 6.96
CA ASN A 315 1.35 -22.52 6.75
C ASN A 315 0.33 -21.77 5.87
N ASN A 316 0.82 -21.06 4.86
CA ASN A 316 0.01 -20.21 3.99
C ASN A 316 -0.76 -19.09 4.71
N ARG A 317 -0.33 -18.69 5.91
CA ARG A 317 -0.97 -17.67 6.75
C ARG A 317 0.03 -16.61 7.18
N VAL A 318 -0.47 -15.40 7.38
CA VAL A 318 0.29 -14.35 8.06
C VAL A 318 -0.16 -14.31 9.50
N GLY A 319 0.76 -14.55 10.44
CA GLY A 319 0.45 -14.88 11.83
C GLY A 319 -0.35 -13.81 12.57
N TRP A 320 -0.21 -12.53 12.19
CA TRP A 320 -0.94 -11.40 12.79
C TRP A 320 -2.24 -11.03 12.07
N ALA A 321 -2.50 -11.59 10.88
CA ALA A 321 -3.65 -11.22 10.05
C ALA A 321 -4.64 -12.39 9.98
N THR A 322 -5.91 -12.13 10.31
CA THR A 322 -6.97 -13.11 10.06
C THR A 322 -7.46 -12.90 8.63
N PRO A 323 -7.46 -13.93 7.76
CA PRO A 323 -8.01 -13.79 6.41
C PRO A 323 -9.51 -13.50 6.47
N GLN A 324 -9.93 -12.32 6.04
CA GLN A 324 -11.31 -11.88 5.84
C GLN A 324 -11.59 -11.70 4.34
N VAL A 325 -11.66 -12.82 3.60
CA VAL A 325 -11.92 -12.86 2.14
C VAL A 325 -13.26 -12.19 1.79
N ASP A 326 -14.18 -12.14 2.74
CA ASP A 326 -15.50 -11.51 2.70
C ASP A 326 -15.46 -9.96 2.68
N GLN A 327 -14.33 -9.33 2.97
CA GLN A 327 -14.18 -7.86 2.95
C GLN A 327 -13.59 -7.30 1.64
N LEU A 328 -13.36 -8.14 0.62
CA LEU A 328 -12.84 -7.64 -0.64
C LEU A 328 -13.87 -6.75 -1.35
N PRO A 329 -13.45 -5.60 -1.93
CA PRO A 329 -14.36 -4.77 -2.71
C PRO A 329 -14.94 -5.54 -3.90
N PRO A 330 -16.12 -5.14 -4.41
CA PRO A 330 -16.74 -5.80 -5.54
C PRO A 330 -15.80 -5.77 -6.75
N THR A 331 -15.80 -6.87 -7.50
CA THR A 331 -14.99 -7.00 -8.71
C THR A 331 -15.49 -6.01 -9.76
N PRO A 332 -14.64 -5.10 -10.27
CA PRO A 332 -14.99 -4.20 -11.35
C PRO A 332 -15.31 -4.95 -12.63
N THR A 333 -16.09 -4.33 -13.51
CA THR A 333 -16.39 -4.94 -14.82
C THR A 333 -15.13 -5.06 -15.68
N LYS A 334 -15.14 -5.94 -16.69
CA LYS A 334 -14.04 -6.07 -17.65
C LYS A 334 -13.67 -4.72 -18.27
N ASP A 335 -14.66 -3.90 -18.56
CA ASP A 335 -14.47 -2.57 -19.16
C ASP A 335 -13.75 -1.63 -18.18
N GLN A 336 -14.16 -1.63 -16.91
CA GLN A 336 -13.48 -0.87 -15.85
C GLN A 336 -12.02 -1.30 -15.63
N LEU A 337 -11.72 -2.57 -15.86
CA LEU A 337 -10.36 -3.09 -15.78
C LEU A 337 -9.53 -2.71 -16.99
N MET A 338 -10.03 -2.97 -18.19
CA MET A 338 -9.21 -2.95 -19.40
C MET A 338 -9.20 -1.60 -20.13
N GLU A 339 -10.13 -0.69 -19.82
CA GLU A 339 -10.18 0.62 -20.46
C GLU A 339 -9.17 1.60 -19.86
N ARG A 340 -8.48 2.32 -20.76
CA ARG A 340 -7.54 3.40 -20.42
C ARG A 340 -8.16 4.49 -19.55
N TYR A 341 -9.46 4.72 -19.73
CA TYR A 341 -10.18 5.74 -18.99
C TYR A 341 -10.07 5.51 -17.49
N TRP A 342 -10.36 4.28 -17.06
CA TRP A 342 -10.37 3.88 -15.66
C TRP A 342 -8.96 3.64 -15.12
N SER A 343 -8.04 3.12 -15.93
CA SER A 343 -6.66 2.85 -15.50
C SER A 343 -5.85 4.12 -15.28
N HIS A 344 -6.04 5.14 -16.13
CA HIS A 344 -5.16 6.32 -16.16
C HIS A 344 -5.91 7.65 -16.24
N VAL A 345 -6.81 7.82 -17.23
CA VAL A 345 -7.36 9.15 -17.56
C VAL A 345 -8.07 9.78 -16.38
N VAL A 346 -8.86 9.01 -15.64
CA VAL A 346 -9.62 9.51 -14.48
C VAL A 346 -8.72 9.90 -13.29
N GLN A 347 -7.54 9.29 -13.19
CA GLN A 347 -6.57 9.52 -12.11
C GLN A 347 -5.57 10.64 -12.45
N CYS A 348 -5.33 10.87 -13.74
CA CYS A 348 -4.44 11.92 -14.23
C CYS A 348 -5.17 13.26 -14.40
N THR A 349 -4.73 14.29 -13.68
CA THR A 349 -5.33 15.64 -13.73
C THR A 349 -5.25 16.27 -15.12
N SER A 350 -4.14 16.08 -15.83
CA SER A 350 -3.96 16.58 -17.20
C SER A 350 -4.89 15.88 -18.19
N CYS A 351 -4.92 14.55 -18.19
CA CYS A 351 -5.75 13.78 -19.13
C CYS A 351 -7.24 13.96 -18.86
N SER A 352 -7.67 13.96 -17.60
CA SER A 352 -9.08 14.20 -17.25
C SER A 352 -9.55 15.60 -17.62
N ALA A 353 -8.71 16.63 -17.46
CA ALA A 353 -9.02 17.99 -17.89
C ALA A 353 -9.12 18.09 -19.42
N ALA A 354 -8.16 17.52 -20.15
CA ALA A 354 -8.19 17.49 -21.61
C ALA A 354 -9.43 16.77 -22.16
N LEU A 355 -9.79 15.63 -21.57
CA LEU A 355 -10.99 14.88 -21.95
C LEU A 355 -12.27 15.70 -21.76
N LYS A 356 -12.40 16.39 -20.62
CA LYS A 356 -13.55 17.27 -20.35
C LYS A 356 -13.65 18.39 -21.38
N ALA A 357 -12.54 19.05 -21.69
CA ALA A 357 -12.50 20.13 -22.67
C ALA A 357 -12.89 19.64 -24.08
N MET A 358 -12.35 18.50 -24.51
CA MET A 358 -12.68 17.93 -25.82
C MET A 358 -14.13 17.44 -25.90
N LYS A 359 -14.68 16.87 -24.82
CA LYS A 359 -16.11 16.51 -24.76
C LYS A 359 -17.01 17.75 -24.84
N ALA A 360 -16.63 18.84 -24.18
CA ALA A 360 -17.35 20.10 -24.29
C ALA A 360 -17.31 20.65 -25.72
N LEU A 361 -16.15 20.61 -26.39
CA LEU A 361 -16.00 21.01 -27.78
C LEU A 361 -16.81 20.12 -28.74
N GLU A 362 -16.83 18.80 -28.52
CA GLU A 362 -17.62 17.84 -29.30
C GLU A 362 -19.11 18.23 -29.30
N VAL A 363 -19.65 18.53 -28.11
CA VAL A 363 -21.05 18.93 -27.92
C VAL A 363 -21.30 20.34 -28.50
N ALA A 364 -20.39 21.29 -28.28
CA ALA A 364 -20.52 22.64 -28.81
C ALA A 364 -20.59 22.64 -30.35
N LEU A 365 -19.78 21.82 -31.02
CA LEU A 365 -19.81 21.65 -32.47
C LEU A 365 -21.14 21.04 -32.97
N GLN A 366 -21.74 20.11 -32.22
CA GLN A 366 -23.06 19.56 -32.54
C GLN A 366 -24.15 20.62 -32.40
N ILE A 367 -24.15 21.37 -31.29
CA ILE A 367 -25.10 22.46 -31.06
C ILE A 367 -24.95 23.53 -32.14
N ALA A 368 -23.73 23.92 -32.51
CA ALA A 368 -23.47 24.87 -33.58
C ALA A 368 -24.02 24.38 -34.92
N SER A 369 -23.79 23.11 -35.28
CA SER A 369 -24.32 22.53 -36.52
C SER A 369 -25.86 22.59 -36.58
N VAL A 370 -26.54 22.18 -35.51
CA VAL A 370 -28.01 22.21 -35.43
C VAL A 370 -28.55 23.64 -35.42
N ALA A 371 -27.91 24.55 -34.66
CA ALA A 371 -28.32 25.96 -34.60
C ALA A 371 -28.20 26.65 -35.97
N VAL A 372 -27.14 26.36 -36.72
CA VAL A 372 -26.91 26.90 -38.06
C VAL A 372 -27.97 26.41 -39.05
N ILE A 373 -28.35 25.13 -39.00
CA ILE A 373 -29.44 24.57 -39.81
C ILE A 373 -30.80 25.17 -39.39
N GLY A 374 -31.04 25.30 -38.09
CA GLY A 374 -32.26 25.91 -37.55
C GLY A 374 -32.42 27.36 -37.97
N PHE A 375 -31.34 28.14 -37.97
CA PHE A 375 -31.34 29.52 -38.46
C PHE A 375 -31.73 29.62 -39.94
N LEU A 376 -31.21 28.73 -40.80
CA LEU A 376 -31.61 28.66 -42.21
C LEU A 376 -33.08 28.31 -42.40
N ALA A 377 -33.63 27.44 -41.55
CA ALA A 377 -35.04 27.06 -41.61
C ALA A 377 -35.96 28.24 -41.27
N ILE A 378 -35.59 29.04 -40.26
CA ILE A 378 -36.35 30.22 -39.81
C ILE A 378 -36.22 31.37 -40.81
N ALA A 379 -35.02 31.62 -41.33
CA ALA A 379 -34.75 32.75 -42.23
C ALA A 379 -35.39 32.62 -43.63
N LYS A 380 -35.86 31.42 -43.99
CA LYS A 380 -36.44 31.09 -45.31
C LYS A 380 -37.68 31.93 -45.68
N GLY A 381 -38.27 32.66 -44.71
CA GLY A 381 -39.42 33.56 -44.92
C GLY A 381 -39.23 35.02 -44.50
N THR A 382 -38.06 35.41 -43.97
CA THR A 382 -37.86 36.75 -43.36
C THR A 382 -36.66 37.51 -43.91
N LEU A 383 -35.65 36.84 -44.49
CA LEU A 383 -34.43 37.48 -44.97
C LEU A 383 -34.09 36.99 -46.39
N ALA A 384 -33.78 37.92 -47.29
CA ALA A 384 -33.30 37.63 -48.64
C ALA A 384 -31.84 37.16 -48.61
N ILE A 385 -31.61 35.92 -48.17
CA ILE A 385 -30.28 35.28 -48.14
C ILE A 385 -29.94 34.78 -49.55
N SER A 386 -28.79 35.21 -50.09
CA SER A 386 -28.32 34.81 -51.43
C SER A 386 -28.01 33.31 -51.49
N THR A 387 -28.06 32.72 -52.69
CA THR A 387 -27.73 31.30 -52.91
C THR A 387 -26.33 30.97 -52.40
N VAL A 388 -25.36 31.87 -52.61
CA VAL A 388 -23.98 31.71 -52.11
C VAL A 388 -23.95 31.65 -50.59
N GLN A 389 -24.66 32.54 -49.91
CA GLN A 389 -24.74 32.53 -48.44
C GLN A 389 -25.38 31.24 -47.91
N ARG A 390 -26.44 30.73 -48.55
CA ARG A 390 -27.05 29.44 -48.15
C ARG A 390 -26.07 28.28 -48.26
N VAL A 391 -25.30 28.21 -49.34
CA VAL A 391 -24.28 27.16 -49.55
C VAL A 391 -23.18 27.25 -48.49
N VAL A 392 -22.71 28.46 -48.17
CA VAL A 392 -21.71 28.67 -47.12
C VAL A 392 -22.23 28.20 -45.76
N ILE A 393 -23.45 28.61 -45.39
CA ILE A 393 -24.05 28.27 -44.09
C ILE A 393 -24.25 26.75 -43.95
N VAL A 394 -24.77 26.07 -44.98
CA VAL A 394 -24.92 24.60 -44.99
C VAL A 394 -23.56 23.91 -44.90
N SER A 395 -22.56 24.39 -45.66
CA SER A 395 -21.21 23.83 -45.64
C SER A 395 -20.57 23.97 -44.25
N THR A 396 -20.74 25.11 -43.58
CA THR A 396 -20.29 25.31 -42.19
C THR A 396 -20.97 24.33 -41.24
N ALA A 397 -22.28 24.13 -41.34
CA ALA A 397 -23.00 23.16 -40.49
C ALA A 397 -22.49 21.73 -40.69
N VAL A 398 -22.23 21.33 -41.94
CA VAL A 398 -21.67 20.01 -42.28
C VAL A 398 -20.25 19.85 -41.73
N LEU A 399 -19.39 20.87 -41.87
CA LEU A 399 -18.04 20.87 -41.34
C LEU A 399 -18.03 20.78 -39.81
N CYS A 400 -18.91 21.52 -39.12
CA CYS A 400 -19.05 21.42 -37.66
C CYS A 400 -19.46 20.01 -37.21
N PHE A 401 -20.41 19.39 -37.91
CA PHE A 401 -20.82 18.01 -37.61
C PHE A 401 -19.70 17.00 -37.89
N ALA A 402 -19.02 17.13 -39.03
CA ALA A 402 -17.88 16.28 -39.38
C ALA A 402 -16.74 16.41 -38.36
N ALA A 403 -16.41 17.64 -37.95
CA ALA A 403 -15.42 17.91 -36.91
C ALA A 403 -15.82 17.30 -35.56
N SER A 404 -17.10 17.38 -35.17
CA SER A 404 -17.60 16.70 -33.97
C SER A 404 -17.45 15.18 -34.04
N ARG A 405 -17.78 14.56 -35.19
CA ARG A 405 -17.62 13.10 -35.37
C ARG A 405 -16.17 12.66 -35.38
N TRP A 406 -15.30 13.45 -36.00
CA TRP A 406 -13.85 13.24 -35.93
C TRP A 406 -13.36 13.32 -34.47
N LEU A 407 -13.79 14.34 -33.73
CA LEU A 407 -13.41 14.54 -32.33
C LEU A 407 -13.94 13.41 -31.43
N ALA A 408 -15.16 12.94 -31.63
CA ALA A 408 -15.71 11.79 -30.92
C ALA A 408 -14.86 10.52 -31.14
N ASN A 409 -14.45 10.26 -32.38
CA ASN A 409 -13.57 9.14 -32.72
C ASN A 409 -12.16 9.32 -32.14
N PHE A 410 -11.62 10.54 -32.18
CA PHE A 410 -10.34 10.87 -31.55
C PHE A 410 -10.38 10.64 -30.03
N ILE A 411 -11.44 11.11 -29.37
CA ILE A 411 -11.65 10.89 -27.94
C ILE A 411 -11.73 9.39 -27.65
N GLN A 412 -12.51 8.64 -28.44
CA GLN A 412 -12.63 7.20 -28.26
C GLN A 412 -11.26 6.53 -28.37
N LYS A 413 -10.48 6.79 -29.43
CA LYS A 413 -9.16 6.17 -29.64
C LYS A 413 -8.12 6.52 -28.59
N ASN A 414 -8.14 7.74 -28.07
CA ASN A 414 -7.07 8.24 -27.21
C ASN A 414 -7.37 8.11 -25.72
N PHE A 415 -8.65 8.14 -25.31
CA PHE A 415 -9.04 8.18 -23.90
C PHE A 415 -9.78 6.92 -23.41
N TYR A 416 -10.45 6.17 -24.28
CA TYR A 416 -11.29 5.03 -23.89
C TYR A 416 -10.81 3.70 -24.48
N PHE A 417 -10.58 3.68 -25.79
CA PHE A 417 -10.29 2.50 -26.57
C PHE A 417 -8.92 1.91 -26.22
N GLN A 418 -8.93 0.59 -26.05
CA GLN A 418 -7.74 -0.22 -25.95
C GLN A 418 -7.97 -1.48 -26.80
N ASP A 419 -7.57 -1.46 -28.07
CA ASP A 419 -7.18 -2.74 -28.68
C ASP A 419 -5.85 -3.10 -28.02
N TYR A 420 -5.90 -4.08 -27.12
CA TYR A 420 -4.69 -4.78 -26.73
C TYR A 420 -4.27 -5.64 -27.92
N ILE A 421 -3.60 -5.01 -28.88
CA ILE A 421 -2.88 -5.72 -29.93
C ILE A 421 -1.73 -6.39 -29.19
N HIS A 422 -1.85 -7.69 -28.94
CA HIS A 422 -0.68 -8.50 -28.61
C HIS A 422 0.40 -8.10 -29.61
N ALA A 423 1.63 -7.88 -29.13
CA ALA A 423 2.76 -7.97 -30.03
C ALA A 423 2.68 -9.38 -30.65
N TYR A 424 2.02 -9.50 -31.81
CA TYR A 424 1.94 -10.75 -32.56
C TYR A 424 3.40 -11.13 -32.84
N LYS A 425 3.83 -12.27 -32.29
CA LYS A 425 3.79 -13.61 -32.90
C LYS A 425 4.76 -13.73 -34.05
#